data_AF-A0A853IL91-F1
#
_entry.id   AF-A0A853IL91-F1
#
_cell.length_a   1.000
_cell.length_b   1.000
_cell.length_c   1.000
_cell.angle_alpha   90.00
_cell.angle_beta   90.00
_cell.angle_gamma   90.00
#
_symmetry.space_group_name_H-M   'P 1'
#
loop_
_entity.id
_entity.type
_entity.pdbx_description
1 polymer ?
#
loop_
_entity_poly.entity_id
_entity_poly.type
_entity_poly.pdbx_seq_one_letter_code
_entity_poly.pdbx_strand_id
1 'polypeptide(L)'
;MISLTEASRILLATQPADFRKGIDGFVALCQQALQQDPRSGVVFVFINRNKTMIRALHYDGTGFWLMTKRLSKGYFSGWPFGQTIVSAMTAKHLSLLLRGQPLQRLSSI
;
A
#
# COMPACT_ATOMS: atom_id res chain seq x y z
N MET A 1 11.71 -10.38 6.14
CA MET A 1 10.34 -9.82 5.94
C MET A 1 10.24 -8.55 6.76
N ILE A 2 9.69 -7.45 6.22
CA ILE A 2 9.36 -6.30 7.07
C ILE A 2 8.36 -6.78 8.12
N SER A 3 8.74 -6.66 9.39
CA SER A 3 7.84 -6.96 10.50
C SER A 3 7.03 -5.71 10.78
N LEU A 4 5.73 -5.74 10.47
CA LEU A 4 4.81 -4.66 10.84
C LEU A 4 4.49 -4.81 12.33
N THR A 5 5.01 -3.91 13.13
CA THR A 5 4.76 -3.84 14.57
C THR A 5 3.71 -2.77 14.88
N GLU A 6 3.19 -2.73 16.10
CA GLU A 6 2.28 -1.66 16.53
C GLU A 6 2.93 -0.27 16.45
N ALA A 7 4.26 -0.20 16.59
CA ALA A 7 5.03 1.04 16.47
C ALA A 7 5.32 1.46 15.02
N SER A 8 4.98 0.62 14.03
CA SER A 8 5.22 0.94 12.62
C SER A 8 4.35 2.11 12.18
N ARG A 9 4.99 3.17 11.69
CA ARG A 9 4.29 4.28 11.03
C ARG A 9 3.94 3.86 9.62
N ILE A 10 2.66 3.82 9.30
CA ILE A 10 2.14 3.33 8.02
C ILE A 10 1.31 4.44 7.36
N LEU A 11 1.62 4.74 6.11
CA LEU A 11 0.85 5.67 5.28
C LEU A 11 0.36 4.95 4.02
N LEU A 12 -0.95 4.99 3.77
CA LEU A 12 -1.54 4.50 2.53
C LEU A 12 -1.68 5.66 1.55
N ALA A 13 -1.17 5.51 0.33
CA ALA A 13 -1.50 6.41 -0.76
C ALA A 13 -2.98 6.23 -1.13
N THR A 14 -3.73 7.33 -1.22
CA THR A 14 -5.18 7.28 -1.51
C THR A 14 -5.47 7.07 -2.99
N GLN A 15 -4.53 7.44 -3.86
CA GLN A 15 -4.62 7.22 -5.30
C GLN A 15 -3.89 5.94 -5.73
N PRO A 16 -4.42 5.19 -6.71
CA PRO A 16 -3.72 4.03 -7.25
C PRO A 16 -2.38 4.42 -7.88
N ALA A 17 -1.35 3.60 -7.66
CA ALA A 17 -0.03 3.81 -8.25
C ALA A 17 0.21 2.93 -9.49
N ASP A 18 1.15 3.36 -10.33
CA ASP A 18 1.63 2.58 -11.46
C ASP A 18 2.66 1.54 -10.99
N PHE A 19 2.25 0.27 -11.01
CA PHE A 19 3.05 -0.84 -10.50
C PHE A 19 4.08 -1.39 -11.50
N ARG A 20 4.24 -0.75 -12.66
CA ARG A 20 5.39 -0.99 -13.55
C ARG A 20 6.69 -0.39 -13.01
N LYS A 21 6.58 0.56 -12.07
CA LYS A 21 7.71 1.22 -11.40
C LYS A 21 8.45 0.25 -10.48
N GLY A 22 9.78 0.33 -10.45
CA GLY A 22 10.63 -0.31 -9.44
C GLY A 22 10.76 0.55 -8.18
N ILE A 23 11.74 0.22 -7.33
CA ILE A 23 12.02 0.96 -6.07
C ILE A 23 12.13 2.47 -6.33
N ASP A 24 13.00 2.90 -7.24
CA ASP A 24 13.25 4.33 -7.48
C ASP A 24 12.00 5.08 -7.96
N GLY A 25 11.13 4.41 -8.72
CA GLY A 25 9.88 5.00 -9.15
C GLY A 25 8.87 5.18 -8.00
N PHE A 26 8.89 4.30 -6.99
CA PHE A 26 8.10 4.49 -5.77
C PHE A 26 8.73 5.51 -4.81
N VAL A 27 10.06 5.56 -4.72
CA VAL A 27 10.80 6.61 -4.00
C VAL A 27 10.43 8.00 -4.56
N ALA A 28 10.51 8.15 -5.89
CA ALA A 28 10.11 9.39 -6.56
C ALA A 28 8.63 9.71 -6.30
N LEU A 29 7.75 8.71 -6.28
CA LEU A 29 6.34 8.91 -5.99
C LEU A 29 6.09 9.41 -4.55
N CYS A 30 6.82 8.88 -3.55
CA CYS A 30 6.76 9.40 -2.18
C CYS A 30 7.16 10.88 -2.13
N GLN A 31 8.27 11.24 -2.79
CA GLN A 31 8.79 12.61 -2.77
C GLN A 31 7.89 13.58 -3.53
N GLN A 32 7.49 13.23 -4.75
CA GLN A 32 6.82 14.14 -5.68
C GLN A 32 5.31 14.19 -5.47
N ALA A 33 4.67 13.04 -5.27
CA ALA A 33 3.21 12.96 -5.20
C ALA A 33 2.72 13.00 -3.74
N LEU A 34 3.41 12.32 -2.82
CA LEU A 34 2.99 12.28 -1.42
C LEU A 34 3.62 13.40 -0.57
N GLN A 35 4.67 14.07 -1.08
CA GLN A 35 5.43 15.08 -0.34
C GLN A 35 5.96 14.53 0.99
N GLN A 36 6.48 13.30 0.98
CA GLN A 36 7.01 12.60 2.14
C GLN A 36 8.45 12.16 1.89
N ASP A 37 9.27 12.14 2.95
CA ASP A 37 10.61 11.55 2.88
C ASP A 37 10.53 10.01 2.88
N PRO A 38 10.91 9.34 1.78
CA PRO A 38 10.91 7.88 1.71
C PRO A 38 11.92 7.21 2.66
N ARG A 39 12.91 7.96 3.18
CA ARG A 39 13.91 7.45 4.15
C ARG A 39 13.49 7.57 5.61
N SER A 40 12.31 8.12 5.90
CA SER A 40 11.81 8.39 7.26
C SER A 40 11.48 7.16 8.12
N GLY A 41 11.75 5.94 7.61
CA GLY A 41 11.35 4.68 8.25
C GLY A 41 9.84 4.40 8.21
N VAL A 42 9.04 5.27 7.58
CA VAL A 42 7.62 5.03 7.33
C VAL A 42 7.46 3.89 6.32
N VAL A 43 6.41 3.08 6.50
CA VAL A 43 5.97 2.10 5.50
C VAL A 43 4.92 2.75 4.61
N PHE A 44 5.27 3.02 3.36
CA PHE A 44 4.37 3.58 2.37
C PHE A 44 3.67 2.45 1.62
N VAL A 45 2.35 2.41 1.67
CA VAL A 45 1.54 1.34 1.09
C VAL A 45 0.72 1.88 -0.08
N PHE A 46 0.80 1.17 -1.19
CA PHE A 46 0.18 1.52 -2.46
C PHE A 46 -0.75 0.41 -2.91
N ILE A 47 -1.75 0.77 -3.70
CA ILE A 47 -2.65 -0.15 -4.36
C ILE A 47 -2.60 0.05 -5.89
N ASN A 48 -2.75 -1.02 -6.66
CA ASN A 48 -2.89 -0.89 -8.10
C ASN A 48 -4.34 -0.48 -8.48
N ARG A 49 -4.53 0.00 -9.71
CA ARG A 49 -5.84 0.45 -10.21
C ARG A 49 -6.95 -0.59 -10.07
N ASN A 50 -6.62 -1.87 -10.33
CA ASN A 50 -7.59 -2.97 -10.27
C ASN A 50 -7.82 -3.49 -8.84
N LYS A 51 -7.16 -2.92 -7.84
CA LYS A 51 -7.27 -3.31 -6.43
C LYS A 51 -6.92 -4.78 -6.16
N THR A 52 -6.13 -5.41 -7.01
CA THR A 52 -5.71 -6.82 -6.89
C THR A 52 -4.30 -6.98 -6.33
N MET A 53 -3.54 -5.90 -6.27
CA MET A 53 -2.15 -5.89 -5.85
C MET A 53 -1.86 -4.70 -4.94
N ILE A 54 -1.09 -4.97 -3.89
CA ILE A 54 -0.54 -3.97 -2.97
C ILE A 54 0.98 -4.02 -3.06
N ARG A 55 1.60 -2.84 -2.95
CA ARG A 55 3.04 -2.70 -2.74
C ARG A 55 3.32 -1.90 -1.48
N ALA A 56 4.35 -2.28 -0.74
CA ALA A 56 4.83 -1.56 0.43
C ALA A 56 6.31 -1.20 0.24
N LEU A 57 6.62 0.09 0.28
CA LEU A 57 7.97 0.64 0.25
C LEU A 57 8.40 0.98 1.68
N HIS A 58 9.62 0.61 2.05
CA HIS A 58 10.20 0.94 3.36
C HIS A 58 11.72 1.06 3.26
N TYR A 59 12.28 2.04 3.96
CA TYR A 59 13.72 2.19 4.13
C TYR A 59 14.11 1.67 5.52
N ASP A 60 15.02 0.70 5.59
CA ASP A 60 15.42 0.05 6.85
C ASP A 60 16.64 0.70 7.54
N GLY A 61 17.11 1.84 7.01
CA GLY A 61 18.34 2.50 7.45
C GLY A 61 19.52 2.24 6.52
N THR A 62 19.55 1.09 5.85
CA THR A 62 20.63 0.66 4.94
C THR A 62 20.20 0.59 3.49
N GLY A 63 18.92 0.33 3.24
CA GLY A 63 18.40 0.17 1.89
C GLY A 63 16.88 0.19 1.82
N PHE A 64 16.38 0.16 0.59
CA PHE A 64 14.94 0.11 0.30
C PHE A 64 14.46 -1.32 0.08
N TRP A 65 13.34 -1.63 0.74
CA TRP A 65 12.54 -2.80 0.48
C TRP A 65 11.29 -2.41 -0.30
N LEU A 66 10.94 -3.22 -1.31
CA LEU A 66 9.65 -3.13 -1.99
C LEU A 66 8.97 -4.51 -1.95
N MET A 67 7.98 -4.63 -1.07
CA MET A 67 7.21 -5.87 -0.93
C MET A 67 5.96 -5.80 -1.80
N THR A 68 5.61 -6.91 -2.44
CA THR A 68 4.39 -7.01 -3.25
C THR A 68 3.49 -8.12 -2.72
N LYS A 69 2.20 -7.81 -2.53
CA LYS A 69 1.16 -8.82 -2.32
C LYS A 69 0.17 -8.76 -3.48
N ARG A 70 0.03 -9.86 -4.21
CA ARG A 70 -1.00 -10.05 -5.23
C ARG A 70 -2.02 -11.07 -4.72
N LEU A 71 -3.30 -10.76 -4.82
CA LEU A 71 -4.35 -11.74 -4.55
C LEU A 71 -4.44 -12.71 -5.73
N SER A 72 -4.52 -14.01 -5.45
CA SER A 72 -4.76 -15.03 -6.48
C SER A 72 -6.17 -14.92 -7.06
N LYS A 73 -7.15 -14.52 -6.24
CA LYS A 73 -8.55 -14.21 -6.60
C LYS A 73 -9.06 -13.10 -5.68
N GLY A 74 -10.02 -12.30 -6.15
CA GLY A 74 -10.60 -11.22 -5.34
C GLY A 74 -9.91 -9.86 -5.53
N TYR A 75 -10.25 -8.93 -4.64
CA TYR A 75 -9.72 -7.57 -4.63
C TYR A 75 -9.61 -7.05 -3.19
N PHE A 76 -8.80 -6.03 -2.96
CA PHE A 76 -8.71 -5.31 -1.70
C PHE A 76 -9.86 -4.28 -1.61
N SER A 77 -10.70 -4.40 -0.58
CA SER A 77 -11.78 -3.45 -0.28
C SER A 77 -11.40 -2.55 0.91
N GLY A 78 -12.18 -1.48 1.13
CA GLY A 78 -11.96 -0.58 2.27
C GLY A 78 -10.68 0.26 2.18
N TRP A 79 -10.11 0.40 0.97
CA TRP A 79 -9.00 1.33 0.75
C TRP A 79 -9.48 2.77 0.96
N PRO A 80 -8.72 3.62 1.68
CA PRO A 80 -9.10 5.01 1.88
C PRO A 80 -9.02 5.76 0.54
N PHE A 81 -10.18 6.18 0.03
CA PHE A 81 -10.30 7.12 -1.09
C PHE A 81 -10.86 8.42 -0.52
N GLY A 82 -10.20 9.56 -0.76
CA GLY A 82 -10.61 10.82 -0.14
C GLY A 82 -9.76 12.01 -0.56
N GLN A 83 -9.96 13.14 0.15
CA GLN A 83 -9.37 14.45 -0.18
C GLN A 83 -7.85 14.52 0.08
N THR A 84 -7.32 13.73 1.03
CA THR A 84 -5.88 13.72 1.32
C THR A 84 -5.14 12.77 0.38
N ILE A 85 -3.88 13.08 0.08
CA ILE A 85 -3.00 12.26 -0.76
C ILE A 85 -2.51 10.98 -0.06
N VAL A 86 -2.49 11.00 1.28
CA VAL A 86 -2.15 9.87 2.15
C VAL A 86 -3.13 9.75 3.32
N SER A 87 -3.28 8.54 3.82
CA SER A 87 -4.03 8.21 5.04
C SER A 87 -3.14 7.43 6.00
N ALA A 88 -3.06 7.89 7.25
CA ALA A 88 -2.45 7.10 8.33
C ALA A 88 -3.24 5.81 8.57
N MET A 89 -2.54 4.73 8.91
CA MET A 89 -3.14 3.43 9.14
C MET A 89 -2.42 2.68 10.26
N THR A 90 -3.14 1.86 11.02
CA THR A 90 -2.54 0.99 12.04
C THR A 90 -2.14 -0.35 11.43
N ALA A 91 -1.15 -1.02 12.02
CA ALA A 91 -0.75 -2.36 11.59
C ALA A 91 -1.91 -3.37 11.64
N LYS A 92 -2.80 -3.24 12.64
CA LYS A 92 -4.01 -4.07 12.79
C LYS A 92 -4.98 -3.89 11.63
N HIS A 93 -5.32 -2.65 11.26
CA HIS A 93 -6.22 -2.39 10.15
C HIS A 93 -5.60 -2.75 8.79
N LEU A 94 -4.31 -2.48 8.60
CA LEU A 94 -3.60 -2.92 7.39
C LEU A 94 -3.64 -4.45 7.28
N SER A 95 -3.41 -5.18 8.38
CA SER A 95 -3.44 -6.65 8.39
C SER A 95 -4.81 -7.22 7.99
N LEU A 96 -5.91 -6.57 8.38
CA LEU A 96 -7.25 -6.93 7.94
C LEU A 96 -7.44 -6.65 6.44
N LEU A 97 -7.01 -5.47 5.98
CA LEU A 97 -7.09 -5.09 4.57
C LEU A 97 -6.31 -6.08 3.69
N LEU A 98 -5.11 -6.47 4.11
CA LEU A 98 -4.24 -7.41 3.38
C LEU A 98 -4.85 -8.81 3.20
N ARG A 99 -5.97 -9.16 3.85
CA ARG A 99 -6.70 -10.41 3.59
C ARG A 99 -7.45 -10.40 2.26
N GLY A 100 -7.81 -9.21 1.77
CA GLY A 100 -8.64 -9.06 0.56
C GLY A 100 -10.07 -9.55 0.77
N GLN A 101 -10.89 -9.39 -0.26
CA GLN A 101 -12.27 -9.86 -0.33
C GLN A 101 -12.45 -10.77 -1.56
N PRO A 102 -13.30 -11.81 -1.47
CA PRO A 102 -13.64 -12.62 -2.62
C PRO A 102 -14.37 -11.79 -3.68
N LEU A 103 -14.29 -12.22 -4.95
CA LEU A 103 -15.18 -11.72 -5.99
C LEU A 103 -16.60 -12.10 -5.59
N GLN A 104 -17.44 -11.13 -5.22
CA GLN A 104 -18.87 -11.40 -5.04
C GLN A 104 -19.42 -11.88 -6.39
N ARG A 105 -20.00 -13.08 -6.43
CA ARG A 105 -20.86 -13.45 -7.54
C ARG A 105 -22.05 -12.51 -7.47
N LEU A 106 -22.27 -11.72 -8.52
CA LEU A 106 -23.60 -11.17 -8.78
C LEU A 106 -24.51 -12.39 -8.93
N SER A 107 -25.29 -12.69 -7.90
CA SER A 107 -26.44 -13.57 -8.02
C SER A 107 -27.42 -12.81 -8.91
N SER A 108 -27.40 -13.14 -10.20
CA SER A 108 -28.44 -12.72 -11.13
C SER A 108 -29.78 -13.15 -10.57
N ILE A 109 -30.68 -12.18 -10.40
CA ILE A 109 -32.12 -12.40 -10.19
C ILE A 109 -32.72 -12.83 -11.53
#